data_AF-A0A6M3KT95-F1
#
_entry.id   AF-A0A6M3KT95-F1
#
_cell.length_a   1.000
_cell.length_b   1.000
_cell.length_c   1.000
_cell.angle_alpha   90.00
_cell.angle_beta   90.00
_cell.angle_gamma   90.00
#
_symmetry.space_group_name_H-M   'P 1'
#
loop_
_entity.id
_entity.type
_entity.pdbx_description
1 polymer ?
#
loop_
_entity_poly.entity_id
_entity_poly.type
_entity_poly.pdbx_seq_one_letter_code
_entity_poly.pdbx_strand_id
1 'polypeptide(L)'
;MSPKSQEQHSPFGMEDKAGQSTDAPEQVKAPVKRDEEPLVYKRVKFYPKTDKNQPDNVTLSLNGVTLLIQRDKEIVLSNAFLALADHATYAQFRHSQGEGRKEVARIRLYPYQVISDATEKEFMEMRATGARRQEEARLRDEVVQKIA
;
A
#
# COMPACT_ATOMS: atom_id res chain seq x y z
N MET A 1 21.74 70.25 3.70
CA MET A 1 21.96 70.17 2.24
C MET A 1 23.40 70.56 1.96
N SER A 2 24.05 69.84 1.03
CA SER A 2 25.48 69.82 0.65
C SER A 2 26.35 68.85 1.47
N PRO A 3 27.42 68.23 0.89
CA PRO A 3 27.68 67.95 -0.55
C PRO A 3 28.44 66.62 -0.86
N LYS A 4 28.63 66.37 -2.17
CA LYS A 4 29.80 65.73 -2.85
C LYS A 4 30.03 64.22 -2.66
N SER A 5 29.84 63.42 -3.72
CA SER A 5 30.82 63.10 -4.79
C SER A 5 31.82 62.02 -4.36
N GLN A 6 31.80 60.85 -5.00
CA GLN A 6 32.85 60.44 -5.95
C GLN A 6 32.56 59.03 -6.50
N GLU A 7 32.50 58.95 -7.83
CA GLU A 7 32.73 57.74 -8.60
C GLU A 7 34.12 57.17 -8.32
N GLN A 8 34.24 55.84 -8.24
CA GLN A 8 35.44 55.14 -8.71
C GLN A 8 35.04 53.89 -9.50
N HIS A 9 35.59 53.87 -10.72
CA HIS A 9 35.58 52.84 -11.74
C HIS A 9 36.24 51.52 -11.30
N SER A 10 35.69 50.40 -11.80
CA SER A 10 36.23 49.19 -12.47
C SER A 10 37.68 48.70 -12.17
N PRO A 11 38.17 47.53 -12.67
CA PRO A 11 37.55 46.34 -13.31
C PRO A 11 38.09 44.98 -12.76
N PHE A 12 37.33 43.89 -12.86
CA PHE A 12 37.86 42.50 -12.84
C PHE A 12 36.77 41.66 -13.52
N GLY A 13 36.93 41.02 -14.69
CA GLY A 13 38.10 40.33 -15.19
C GLY A 13 37.95 38.84 -14.85
N MET A 14 37.90 37.99 -15.89
CA MET A 14 37.94 36.51 -15.86
C MET A 14 36.60 35.83 -15.50
N GLU A 15 36.15 34.76 -16.14
CA GLU A 15 36.66 33.89 -17.21
C GLU A 15 35.47 32.99 -17.60
N ASP A 16 35.23 32.80 -18.90
CA ASP A 16 34.43 31.71 -19.41
C ASP A 16 35.05 30.37 -18.99
N LYS A 17 34.44 29.69 -18.02
CA LYS A 17 34.66 28.25 -17.81
C LYS A 17 33.42 27.48 -18.23
N ALA A 18 33.39 27.16 -19.52
CA ALA A 18 32.88 25.88 -19.99
C ALA A 18 33.58 24.77 -19.18
N GLY A 19 32.81 24.00 -18.42
CA GLY A 19 33.37 23.06 -17.45
C GLY A 19 32.38 21.99 -17.04
N GLN A 20 32.21 21.02 -17.93
CA GLN A 20 31.99 19.59 -17.64
C GLN A 20 30.75 19.21 -16.83
N SER A 21 29.72 18.83 -17.59
CA SER A 21 28.90 17.66 -17.33
C SER A 21 29.74 16.49 -16.82
N THR A 22 29.74 16.25 -15.52
CA THR A 22 29.95 14.90 -14.97
C THR A 22 28.61 14.18 -15.00
N ASP A 23 28.27 13.72 -16.20
CA ASP A 23 27.37 12.58 -16.41
C ASP A 23 28.13 11.36 -15.87
N ALA A 24 28.10 11.22 -14.54
CA ALA A 24 28.53 9.98 -13.90
C ALA A 24 27.47 8.95 -14.31
N PRO A 25 27.84 7.86 -15.00
CA PRO A 25 26.89 6.80 -15.30
C PRO A 25 26.41 6.27 -13.95
N GLU A 26 25.18 6.62 -13.61
CA GLU A 26 24.44 6.06 -12.50
C GLU A 26 24.52 4.54 -12.69
N GLN A 27 25.36 3.91 -11.87
CA GLN A 27 25.55 2.48 -11.90
C GLN A 27 24.17 1.87 -11.69
N VAL A 28 23.58 1.40 -12.78
CA VAL A 28 22.40 0.55 -12.76
C VAL A 28 22.83 -0.68 -11.99
N LYS A 29 22.61 -0.64 -10.66
CA LYS A 29 22.76 -1.79 -9.79
C LYS A 29 21.98 -2.90 -10.46
N ALA A 30 22.69 -3.96 -10.83
CA ALA A 30 22.10 -5.17 -11.36
C ALA A 30 20.85 -5.52 -10.53
N PRO A 31 19.74 -5.95 -11.16
CA PRO A 31 18.54 -6.30 -10.42
C PRO A 31 18.93 -7.29 -9.35
N VAL A 32 18.85 -6.86 -8.09
CA VAL A 32 19.05 -7.72 -6.94
C VAL A 32 18.09 -8.87 -7.17
N LYS A 33 18.63 -10.07 -7.42
CA LYS A 33 17.85 -11.31 -7.39
C LYS A 33 17.26 -11.33 -5.99
N ARG A 34 16.00 -10.89 -5.88
CA ARG A 34 15.27 -10.96 -4.62
C ARG A 34 15.19 -12.45 -4.36
N ASP A 35 15.92 -12.92 -3.35
CA ASP A 35 15.67 -14.22 -2.77
C ASP A 35 14.16 -14.26 -2.54
N GLU A 36 13.46 -15.05 -3.36
CA GLU A 36 12.03 -15.25 -3.21
C GLU A 36 11.87 -15.99 -1.89
N GLU A 37 11.66 -15.22 -0.81
CA GLU A 37 11.40 -15.79 0.49
C GLU A 37 10.29 -16.83 0.35
N PRO A 38 10.45 -18.02 0.94
CA PRO A 38 9.47 -19.08 0.78
C PRO A 38 8.09 -18.55 1.18
N LEU A 39 7.11 -18.70 0.28
CA LEU A 39 5.75 -18.26 0.53
C LEU A 39 5.19 -19.05 1.71
N VAL A 40 5.15 -18.42 2.89
CA VAL A 40 4.53 -19.00 4.08
C VAL A 40 3.02 -18.77 4.00
N TYR A 41 2.25 -19.83 4.22
CA TYR A 41 0.79 -19.78 4.26
C TYR A 41 0.31 -19.93 5.69
N LYS A 42 -0.62 -19.09 6.09
CA LYS A 42 -1.18 -19.09 7.45
C LYS A 42 -2.70 -19.04 7.37
N ARG A 43 -3.34 -19.81 8.25
CA ARG A 43 -4.76 -19.72 8.51
C ARG A 43 -5.01 -18.56 9.46
N VAL A 44 -5.78 -17.60 9.00
CA VAL A 44 -6.09 -16.37 9.73
C VAL A 44 -7.58 -16.12 9.79
N LYS A 45 -7.98 -15.33 10.79
CA LYS A 45 -9.34 -14.85 10.95
C LYS A 45 -9.31 -13.33 11.13
N PHE A 46 -9.99 -12.61 10.25
CA PHE A 46 -10.13 -11.15 10.39
C PHE A 46 -11.17 -10.83 11.46
N TYR A 47 -10.89 -9.83 12.29
CA TYR A 47 -11.83 -9.41 13.32
C TYR A 47 -13.14 -8.87 12.70
N PRO A 48 -14.26 -9.01 13.44
CA PRO A 48 -15.54 -8.45 13.01
C PRO A 48 -15.47 -6.92 12.87
N LYS A 49 -16.46 -6.34 12.20
CA LYS A 49 -16.58 -4.88 12.10
C LYS A 49 -16.83 -4.26 13.47
N THR A 50 -16.08 -3.21 13.78
CA THR A 50 -16.29 -2.41 15.01
C THR A 50 -17.40 -1.39 14.81
N ASP A 51 -17.55 -0.88 13.58
CA ASP A 51 -18.53 0.15 13.23
C ASP A 51 -19.44 -0.31 12.09
N LYS A 52 -20.67 0.22 12.06
CA LYS A 52 -21.64 -0.06 10.98
C LYS A 52 -21.19 0.44 9.61
N ASN A 53 -20.32 1.45 9.57
CA ASN A 53 -19.80 2.04 8.34
C ASN A 53 -18.62 1.24 7.74
N GLN A 54 -18.08 0.26 8.47
CA GLN A 54 -17.01 -0.58 7.94
C GLN A 54 -17.60 -1.64 7.00
N PRO A 55 -16.90 -1.95 5.89
CA PRO A 55 -17.35 -2.99 4.96
C PRO A 55 -17.34 -4.36 5.65
N ASP A 56 -18.32 -5.20 5.32
CA ASP A 56 -18.40 -6.58 5.80
C ASP A 56 -17.26 -7.46 5.26
N ASN A 57 -16.69 -7.07 4.12
CA ASN A 57 -15.59 -7.78 3.46
C ASN A 57 -14.29 -6.96 3.52
N VAL A 58 -13.17 -7.66 3.67
CA VAL A 58 -11.81 -7.15 3.53
C VAL A 58 -11.38 -7.37 2.09
N THR A 59 -10.90 -6.30 1.44
CA THR A 59 -10.39 -6.36 0.07
C THR A 59 -8.88 -6.15 0.10
N LEU A 60 -8.12 -7.16 -0.34
CA LEU A 60 -6.67 -7.09 -0.47
C LEU A 60 -6.27 -7.26 -1.93
N SER A 61 -5.44 -6.37 -2.46
CA SER A 61 -4.99 -6.41 -3.84
C SER A 61 -3.47 -6.46 -3.92
N LEU A 62 -2.92 -7.48 -4.57
CA LEU A 62 -1.49 -7.66 -4.79
C LEU A 62 -1.24 -8.07 -6.25
N ASN A 63 -0.39 -7.32 -6.97
CA ASN A 63 0.01 -7.64 -8.35
C ASN A 63 -1.17 -7.93 -9.31
N GLY A 64 -2.25 -7.15 -9.21
CA GLY A 64 -3.46 -7.34 -10.03
C GLY A 64 -4.39 -8.46 -9.57
N VAL A 65 -4.01 -9.23 -8.54
CA VAL A 65 -4.88 -10.22 -7.90
C VAL A 65 -5.58 -9.57 -6.71
N THR A 66 -6.91 -9.52 -6.76
CA THR A 66 -7.75 -9.00 -5.66
C THR A 66 -8.45 -10.16 -4.96
N LEU A 67 -8.27 -10.24 -3.63
CA LEU A 67 -8.97 -11.16 -2.75
C LEU A 67 -10.06 -10.40 -2.00
N LEU A 68 -11.29 -10.89 -2.10
CA LEU A 68 -12.42 -10.43 -1.31
C LEU A 68 -12.68 -11.45 -0.20
N ILE A 69 -12.46 -11.04 1.04
CA ILE A 69 -12.44 -11.91 2.21
C ILE A 69 -13.55 -11.51 3.15
N GLN A 70 -14.43 -12.44 3.51
CA GLN A 70 -15.47 -12.16 4.49
C GLN A 70 -14.87 -12.09 5.91
N ARG A 71 -15.21 -11.03 6.67
CA ARG A 71 -14.78 -10.91 8.08
C ARG A 71 -15.40 -12.02 8.94
N ASP A 72 -14.75 -12.31 10.07
CA ASP A 72 -15.16 -13.35 11.03
C ASP A 72 -15.17 -14.80 10.49
N LYS A 73 -14.70 -15.02 9.26
CA LYS A 73 -14.44 -16.35 8.70
C LYS A 73 -12.96 -16.67 8.67
N GLU A 74 -12.65 -17.95 8.87
CA GLU A 74 -11.30 -18.46 8.71
C GLU A 74 -10.94 -18.54 7.23
N ILE A 75 -9.73 -18.08 6.91
CA ILE A 75 -9.18 -18.10 5.56
C ILE A 75 -7.69 -18.40 5.60
N VAL A 76 -7.19 -19.11 4.60
CA VAL A 76 -5.76 -19.27 4.38
C VAL A 76 -5.27 -18.10 3.52
N LEU A 77 -4.20 -17.44 3.97
CA LEU A 77 -3.52 -16.38 3.23
C LEU A 77 -2.02 -16.61 3.18
N SER A 78 -1.38 -16.14 2.11
CA SER A 78 0.07 -16.08 2.03
C SER A 78 0.60 -14.87 2.83
N ASN A 79 1.86 -14.97 3.26
CA ASN A 79 2.54 -13.90 4.00
C ASN A 79 2.54 -12.56 3.25
N ALA A 80 2.56 -12.58 1.91
CA ALA A 80 2.51 -11.36 1.10
C ALA A 80 1.18 -10.60 1.28
N PHE A 81 0.04 -11.31 1.37
CA PHE A 81 -1.25 -10.69 1.65
C PHE A 81 -1.35 -10.25 3.13
N LEU A 82 -0.72 -10.96 4.05
CA LEU A 82 -0.67 -10.56 5.47
C LEU A 82 0.14 -9.28 5.66
N ALA A 83 1.27 -9.15 4.96
CA ALA A 83 2.07 -7.91 4.97
C ALA A 83 1.26 -6.71 4.46
N LEU A 84 0.43 -6.89 3.43
CA LEU A 84 -0.51 -5.84 3.00
C LEU A 84 -1.52 -5.48 4.08
N ALA A 85 -2.08 -6.46 4.79
CA ALA A 85 -3.02 -6.22 5.87
C ALA A 85 -2.35 -5.50 7.06
N ASP A 86 -1.10 -5.82 7.39
CA ASP A 86 -0.33 -5.13 8.43
C ASP A 86 0.01 -3.69 8.06
N HIS A 87 0.28 -3.43 6.78
CA HIS A 87 0.57 -2.09 6.27
C HIS A 87 -0.69 -1.24 6.03
N ALA A 88 -1.86 -1.88 5.91
CA ALA A 88 -3.15 -1.20 5.81
C ALA A 88 -3.50 -0.54 7.15
N THR A 89 -3.05 0.71 7.32
CA THR A 89 -3.26 1.51 8.53
C THR A 89 -3.86 2.87 8.20
N TYR A 90 -4.57 3.46 9.16
CA TYR A 90 -5.02 4.85 9.08
C TYR A 90 -4.51 5.64 10.27
N ALA A 91 -4.14 6.89 10.03
CA ALA A 91 -3.70 7.81 11.06
C ALA A 91 -4.90 8.40 11.81
N GLN A 92 -4.90 8.25 13.13
CA GLN A 92 -5.83 8.90 14.03
C GLN A 92 -5.24 10.23 14.47
N PHE A 93 -6.02 11.30 14.32
CA PHE A 93 -5.61 12.64 14.69
C PHE A 93 -6.47 13.17 15.82
N ARG A 94 -5.85 13.93 16.72
CA ARG A 94 -6.56 14.70 17.75
C ARG A 94 -6.31 16.18 17.49
N HIS A 95 -7.40 16.96 17.58
CA HIS A 95 -7.31 18.40 17.54
C HIS A 95 -7.28 18.92 18.98
N SER A 96 -6.20 19.61 19.34
CA SER A 96 -6.08 20.33 20.60
C SER A 96 -6.18 21.84 20.32
N GLN A 97 -6.91 22.58 21.14
CA GLN A 97 -7.03 24.04 20.96
C GLN A 97 -5.66 24.70 21.06
N GLY A 98 -5.25 25.41 20.02
CA GLY A 98 -3.99 26.19 19.97
C GLY A 98 -2.79 25.49 19.34
N GLU A 99 -2.81 24.16 19.15
CA GLU A 99 -1.62 23.41 18.67
C GLU A 99 -1.80 22.72 17.30
N GLY A 100 -2.94 22.92 16.64
CA GLY A 100 -3.26 22.30 15.35
C GLY A 100 -3.57 20.80 15.45
N ARG A 101 -3.66 20.14 14.29
CA ARG A 101 -3.97 18.71 14.18
C ARG A 101 -2.71 17.88 14.40
N LYS A 102 -2.62 17.13 15.49
CA LYS A 102 -1.50 16.21 15.78
C LYS A 102 -1.93 14.76 15.57
N GLU A 103 -1.08 13.95 14.92
CA GLU A 103 -1.25 12.50 14.82
C GLU A 103 -1.02 11.88 16.21
N VAL A 104 -1.96 11.05 16.67
CA VAL A 104 -1.91 10.43 18.01
C VAL A 104 -1.62 8.95 17.92
N ALA A 105 -2.15 8.27 16.91
CA ALA A 105 -1.98 6.82 16.75
C ALA A 105 -2.14 6.41 15.29
N ARG A 106 -1.59 5.24 14.95
CA ARG A 106 -1.90 4.53 13.70
C ARG A 106 -2.67 3.27 14.03
N ILE A 107 -3.85 3.14 13.45
CA ILE A 107 -4.75 2.00 13.69
C ILE A 107 -4.76 1.12 12.44
N ARG A 108 -4.67 -0.20 12.63
CA ARG A 108 -4.78 -1.17 11.55
C ARG A 108 -6.21 -1.23 11.03
N LEU A 109 -6.38 -1.14 9.72
CA LEU A 109 -7.69 -1.16 9.06
C LEU A 109 -8.28 -2.58 9.03
N TYR A 110 -7.41 -3.58 8.87
CA TYR A 110 -7.79 -4.99 8.77
C TYR A 110 -7.05 -5.82 9.82
N PRO A 111 -7.38 -5.66 11.11
CA PRO A 111 -6.75 -6.45 12.14
C PRO A 111 -7.17 -7.93 11.99
N TYR A 112 -6.24 -8.84 12.21
CA TYR A 112 -6.45 -10.28 12.06
C TYR A 112 -5.77 -11.06 13.17
N GLN A 113 -6.22 -12.30 13.37
CA GLN A 113 -5.61 -13.28 14.26
C GLN A 113 -5.07 -14.43 13.42
N VAL A 114 -3.84 -14.86 13.70
CA VAL A 114 -3.26 -16.09 13.16
C VAL A 114 -3.71 -17.26 14.02
N ILE A 115 -4.29 -18.29 13.40
CA ILE A 115 -4.82 -19.48 14.07
C ILE A 115 -3.80 -20.61 13.99
N SER A 116 -3.37 -20.95 12.77
CA SER A 116 -2.42 -22.04 12.52
C SER A 116 -1.61 -21.78 11.25
N ASP A 117 -0.50 -22.47 11.09
CA ASP A 117 0.15 -22.57 9.78
C ASP A 117 -0.72 -23.41 8.83
N ALA A 118 -0.58 -23.14 7.53
CA ALA A 118 -1.36 -23.77 6.47
C ALA A 118 -0.46 -24.13 5.29
N THR A 119 -1.01 -24.91 4.36
CA THR A 119 -0.28 -25.32 3.14
C THR A 119 -0.69 -24.51 1.92
N GLU A 120 0.19 -24.45 0.92
CA GLU A 120 -0.11 -23.82 -0.38
C GLU A 120 -1.33 -24.47 -1.05
N LYS A 121 -1.47 -25.79 -0.92
CA LYS A 121 -2.58 -26.55 -1.51
C LYS A 121 -3.93 -26.04 -0.98
N GLU A 122 -4.06 -25.84 0.34
CA GLU A 122 -5.28 -25.29 0.93
C GLU A 122 -5.58 -23.87 0.42
N PHE A 123 -4.54 -23.04 0.27
CA PHE A 123 -4.68 -21.70 -0.31
C PHE A 123 -5.22 -21.76 -1.75
N MET A 124 -4.65 -22.63 -2.58
CA MET A 124 -5.09 -22.80 -3.97
C MET A 124 -6.51 -23.33 -4.08
N GLU A 125 -6.88 -24.31 -3.26
CA GLU A 125 -8.24 -24.87 -3.21
C GLU A 125 -9.28 -23.82 -2.80
N MET A 126 -8.96 -23.02 -1.77
CA MET A 126 -9.81 -21.91 -1.35
C MET A 126 -9.98 -20.86 -2.45
N ARG A 127 -8.89 -20.50 -3.13
CA ARG A 127 -8.91 -19.54 -4.23
C ARG A 127 -9.74 -20.03 -5.40
N ALA A 128 -9.56 -21.29 -5.81
CA ALA A 128 -10.33 -21.89 -6.89
C ALA A 128 -11.83 -21.95 -6.57
N THR A 129 -12.17 -22.31 -5.33
CA THR A 129 -13.56 -22.32 -4.86
C THR A 129 -14.17 -20.91 -4.86
N GLY A 130 -13.40 -19.89 -4.42
CA GLY A 130 -13.82 -18.49 -4.44
C GLY A 130 -14.07 -17.98 -5.87
N ALA A 131 -13.12 -18.24 -6.78
CA ALA A 131 -13.24 -17.83 -8.19
C ALA A 131 -14.47 -18.44 -8.87
N ARG A 132 -14.75 -19.73 -8.62
CA ARG A 132 -15.94 -20.40 -9.17
C ARG A 132 -17.24 -19.75 -8.69
N ARG A 133 -17.31 -19.39 -7.40
CA ARG A 133 -18.50 -18.73 -6.82
C ARG A 133 -18.69 -17.31 -7.37
N GLN A 134 -17.60 -16.58 -7.57
CA GLN A 134 -17.66 -15.24 -8.16
C GLN A 134 -18.17 -15.28 -9.60
N GLU A 135 -17.70 -16.24 -10.40
CA GLU A 135 -18.17 -16.39 -11.78
C GLU A 135 -19.64 -16.81 -11.84
N GLU A 136 -20.08 -17.74 -10.97
CA GLU A 136 -21.49 -18.11 -10.88
C GLU A 136 -22.38 -16.92 -10.47
N ALA A 137 -21.94 -16.11 -9.51
CA ALA A 137 -22.67 -14.91 -9.09
C ALA A 137 -22.77 -13.90 -10.24
N ARG A 138 -21.67 -13.67 -10.97
CA ARG A 138 -21.64 -12.77 -12.13
C ARG A 138 -22.63 -13.21 -13.22
N LEU A 139 -22.65 -14.50 -13.55
CA LEU A 139 -23.58 -15.05 -14.54
C LEU A 139 -25.04 -14.93 -14.09
N ARG A 140 -25.35 -15.13 -12.80
CA ARG A 140 -26.71 -14.95 -12.28
C ARG A 140 -27.19 -13.50 -12.40
N ASP A 141 -26.33 -12.55 -12.06
CA ASP A 141 -26.67 -11.13 -12.16
C ASP A 141 -26.95 -10.71 -13.62
N GLU A 142 -26.17 -11.23 -14.58
CA GLU A 142 -26.43 -11.00 -16.01
C GLU A 142 -27.77 -11.59 -16.48
N VAL A 143 -28.17 -12.75 -15.96
CA VAL A 143 -29.47 -13.37 -16.30
C VAL A 143 -30.61 -12.54 -15.72
N VAL A 144 -30.51 -12.08 -14.47
CA VAL A 144 -31.52 -11.23 -13.83
C VAL A 144 -31.68 -9.91 -14.57
N GLN A 145 -30.57 -9.26 -14.97
CA GLN A 145 -30.61 -8.02 -15.74
C GLN A 145 -31.21 -8.16 -17.14
N LYS A 146 -31.16 -9.35 -17.76
CA LYS A 146 -31.76 -9.61 -19.07
C LYS A 146 -33.25 -9.94 -19.01
N ILE A 147 -33.76 -10.29 -17.83
CA ILE A 147 -35.17 -10.65 -17.60
C ILE A 147 -35.97 -9.45 -17.06
N ALA A 148 -35.30 -8.51 -16.39
CA ALA A 148 -35.87 -7.22 -15.94
C ALA A 148 -35.97 -6.21 -17.10
#